data_AF-A0A840QRW5-F1
#
_entry.id   AF-A0A840QRW5-F1
#
_cell.length_a   1.000
_cell.length_b   1.000
_cell.length_c   1.000
_cell.angle_alpha   90.00
_cell.angle_beta   90.00
_cell.angle_gamma   90.00
#
_symmetry.space_group_name_H-M   'P 1'
#
loop_
_entity.id
_entity.type
_entity.pdbx_description
1 polymer ?
#
loop_
_entity_poly.entity_id
_entity_poly.type
_entity_poly.pdbx_seq_one_letter_code
_entity_poly.pdbx_strand_id
1 'polypeptide(L)'
;MKVLLLKCCAIAVLLTACQNPETPEVEGQSAGEGNPSSQFSDYQYSMLGPGPVNYGAAEKRRQPMDSLAEENTTGKSFRSVHGDRPDYNGDQNRIASEVEQRSGVHPGSVIIMGHRAWVNVMFDDNVSEDEQNEQVEALEQRLIDVLPRYEYQVVINDRS
;
A
#
# COMPACT_ATOMS: atom_id res chain seq x y z
N MET A 1 -45.66 -28.54 34.81
CA MET A 1 -44.95 -28.62 33.51
C MET A 1 -44.56 -27.25 32.93
N LYS A 2 -45.45 -26.25 32.87
CA LYS A 2 -45.13 -24.90 32.32
C LYS A 2 -43.95 -24.19 33.02
N VAL A 3 -43.84 -24.31 34.35
CA VAL A 3 -42.76 -23.69 35.14
C VAL A 3 -41.40 -24.40 34.95
N LEU A 4 -41.41 -25.68 34.57
CA LEU A 4 -40.19 -26.44 34.30
C LEU A 4 -39.59 -26.05 32.94
N LEU A 5 -40.46 -25.88 31.93
CA LEU A 5 -40.11 -25.43 30.58
C LEU A 5 -39.55 -24.00 30.58
N LEU A 6 -40.13 -23.10 31.39
CA LEU A 6 -39.67 -21.72 31.49
C LEU A 6 -38.26 -21.62 32.12
N LYS A 7 -37.95 -22.48 33.10
CA LYS A 7 -36.63 -22.54 33.73
C LYS A 7 -35.56 -23.11 32.79
N CYS A 8 -35.90 -24.11 31.97
CA CYS A 8 -34.97 -24.63 30.96
C CYS A 8 -34.65 -23.60 29.88
N CYS A 9 -35.61 -22.81 29.41
CA CYS A 9 -35.35 -21.72 28.46
C CYS A 9 -34.45 -20.63 29.05
N ALA A 10 -34.65 -20.26 30.32
CA ALA A 10 -33.82 -19.24 30.96
C ALA A 10 -32.35 -19.67 31.12
N ILE A 11 -32.10 -20.96 31.35
CA ILE A 11 -30.74 -21.51 31.47
C ILE A 11 -30.06 -21.62 30.10
N ALA A 12 -30.79 -21.92 29.02
CA ALA A 12 -30.23 -22.01 27.67
C ALA A 12 -29.72 -20.65 27.14
N VAL A 13 -30.39 -19.53 27.48
CA VAL A 13 -29.98 -18.18 27.06
C VAL A 13 -28.75 -17.68 27.81
N LEU A 14 -28.50 -18.15 29.03
CA LEU A 14 -27.32 -17.75 29.81
C LEU A 14 -26.04 -18.47 29.36
N LEU A 15 -26.15 -19.62 28.69
CA LEU A 15 -24.99 -20.37 28.19
C LEU A 15 -24.45 -19.86 26.85
N THR A 16 -25.25 -19.13 26.06
CA THR A 16 -24.79 -18.53 24.79
C THR A 16 -24.18 -17.14 24.95
N ALA A 17 -24.29 -16.52 26.13
CA ALA A 17 -23.76 -15.17 26.40
C ALA A 17 -22.26 -15.14 26.77
N CYS A 18 -21.61 -16.30 26.93
CA CYS A 18 -20.17 -16.42 27.25
C CYS A 18 -19.33 -17.01 26.10
N GLN A 19 -19.85 -17.07 24.88
CA GLN A 19 -19.00 -17.31 23.72
C GLN A 19 -18.41 -15.97 23.30
N ASN A 20 -17.14 -15.75 23.68
CA ASN A 20 -16.32 -14.72 23.04
C ASN A 20 -16.43 -14.95 21.54
N PRO A 21 -17.02 -14.03 20.75
CA PRO A 21 -16.96 -14.17 19.32
C PRO A 21 -15.48 -14.19 18.96
N GLU A 22 -15.04 -15.22 18.23
CA GLU A 22 -13.78 -15.16 17.51
C GLU A 22 -13.84 -13.89 16.67
N THR A 23 -13.11 -12.87 17.13
CA THR A 23 -12.86 -11.69 16.34
C THR A 23 -12.23 -12.20 15.05
N PRO A 24 -12.74 -11.87 13.85
CA PRO A 24 -12.00 -12.17 12.65
C PRO A 24 -10.61 -11.57 12.83
N GLU A 25 -9.57 -12.41 12.85
CA GLU A 25 -8.19 -11.97 12.80
C GLU A 25 -8.01 -11.23 11.49
N VAL A 26 -8.24 -9.92 11.54
CA VAL A 26 -7.62 -9.01 10.60
C VAL A 26 -6.22 -8.88 11.16
N GLU A 27 -5.30 -9.68 10.61
CA GLU A 27 -3.86 -9.60 10.84
C GLU A 27 -3.36 -8.26 10.27
N GLY A 28 -3.77 -7.18 10.93
CA GLY A 28 -3.29 -5.82 10.75
C GLY A 28 -2.32 -5.56 11.89
N GLN A 29 -1.04 -5.64 11.56
CA GLN A 29 0.08 -5.28 12.43
C GLN A 29 -0.21 -4.00 13.22
N SER A 30 -0.30 -4.13 14.53
CA SER A 30 0.01 -3.06 15.49
C SER A 30 0.17 -3.70 16.86
N ALA A 31 1.31 -4.37 17.05
CA ALA A 31 1.89 -4.53 18.38
C ALA A 31 2.30 -3.14 18.87
N GLY A 32 1.40 -2.47 19.60
CA GLY A 32 1.64 -1.19 20.25
C GLY A 32 0.72 -1.06 21.45
N GLU A 33 1.27 -1.29 22.64
CA GLU A 33 0.62 -1.06 23.92
C GLU A 33 -0.07 0.31 23.99
N GLY A 34 -1.37 0.36 24.32
CA GLY A 34 -2.03 1.64 24.58
C GLY A 34 -3.56 1.61 24.68
N ASN A 35 -4.05 1.52 25.92
CA ASN A 35 -5.36 2.00 26.42
C ASN A 35 -6.67 1.55 25.69
N PRO A 36 -7.54 0.75 26.32
CA PRO A 36 -8.82 0.29 25.73
C PRO A 36 -9.90 1.37 25.58
N SER A 37 -9.62 2.65 25.87
CA SER A 37 -10.57 3.76 25.79
C SER A 37 -10.59 4.50 24.44
N SER A 38 -9.64 4.21 23.53
CA SER A 38 -9.50 4.92 22.24
C SER A 38 -10.35 4.34 21.10
N GLN A 39 -10.63 3.03 21.12
CA GLN A 39 -11.29 2.33 20.01
C GLN A 39 -12.70 2.85 19.71
N PHE A 40 -13.50 3.18 20.73
CA PHE A 40 -14.86 3.67 20.52
C PHE A 40 -14.88 5.07 19.85
N SER A 41 -13.85 5.88 20.13
CA SER A 41 -13.73 7.20 19.54
C SER A 41 -13.37 7.14 18.06
N ASP A 42 -12.61 6.14 17.62
CA ASP A 42 -12.18 6.02 16.22
C ASP A 42 -13.30 5.54 15.29
N TYR A 43 -14.24 4.71 15.76
CA TYR A 43 -15.42 4.32 14.98
C TYR A 43 -16.41 5.49 14.82
N GLN A 44 -16.70 6.21 15.90
CA GLN A 44 -17.54 7.41 15.81
C GLN A 44 -16.89 8.49 14.95
N TYR A 45 -15.57 8.65 15.05
CA TYR A 45 -14.80 9.58 14.22
C TYR A 45 -14.79 9.18 12.74
N SER A 46 -14.71 7.88 12.42
CA SER A 46 -14.83 7.39 11.04
C SER A 46 -16.22 7.61 10.45
N MET A 47 -17.28 7.54 11.27
CA MET A 47 -18.66 7.72 10.81
C MET A 47 -19.11 9.19 10.76
N LEU A 48 -18.64 10.04 11.68
CA LEU A 48 -19.13 11.41 11.86
C LEU A 48 -18.07 12.49 11.56
N GLY A 49 -16.81 12.10 11.33
CA GLY A 49 -15.69 13.01 11.12
C GLY A 49 -15.32 13.81 12.37
N PRO A 50 -14.22 14.57 12.33
CA PRO A 50 -13.96 15.58 13.34
C PRO A 50 -15.08 16.62 13.29
N GLY A 51 -15.85 16.76 14.38
CA GLY A 51 -16.80 17.87 14.50
C GLY A 51 -16.10 19.24 14.32
N PRO A 52 -16.87 20.32 14.09
CA PRO A 52 -16.33 21.63 13.69
C PRO A 52 -15.34 22.27 14.66
N VAL A 53 -15.35 21.83 15.92
CA VAL A 53 -14.45 22.29 16.99
C VAL A 53 -13.15 21.50 17.10
N ASN A 54 -12.99 20.39 16.38
CA ASN A 54 -11.90 19.43 16.60
C ASN A 54 -10.95 19.22 15.40
N TYR A 55 -11.03 20.09 14.39
CA TYR A 55 -10.12 20.03 13.22
C TYR A 55 -8.63 20.16 13.61
N GLY A 56 -8.30 20.96 14.62
CA GLY A 56 -6.91 21.11 15.09
C GLY A 56 -6.32 19.87 15.77
N ALA A 57 -7.16 18.93 16.23
CA ALA A 57 -6.71 17.65 16.79
C ALA A 57 -6.42 16.62 15.69
N ALA A 58 -7.08 16.72 14.54
CA ALA A 58 -6.81 15.88 13.37
C ALA A 58 -5.41 16.14 12.79
N GLU A 59 -4.97 17.40 12.80
CA GLU A 59 -3.64 17.79 12.33
C GLU A 59 -2.51 17.25 13.21
N LYS A 60 -2.77 17.09 14.52
CA LYS A 60 -1.80 16.53 15.47
C LYS A 60 -1.73 15.00 15.45
N ARG A 61 -2.69 14.33 14.83
CA ARG A 61 -2.69 12.87 14.60
C ARG A 61 -2.32 12.51 13.16
N ARG A 62 -1.43 13.29 12.51
CA ARG A 62 -0.74 12.82 11.31
C ARG A 62 0.07 11.59 11.71
N GLN A 63 -0.54 10.41 11.58
CA GLN A 63 0.17 9.14 11.63
C GLN A 63 1.28 9.19 10.59
N PRO A 64 2.44 8.56 10.84
CA PRO A 64 3.45 8.41 9.79
C PRO A 64 2.77 7.81 8.55
N MET A 65 2.92 8.48 7.41
CA MET A 65 2.40 8.00 6.13
C MET A 65 3.00 6.63 5.85
N ASP A 66 2.16 5.61 5.82
CA ASP A 66 2.52 4.31 5.27
C ASP A 66 2.26 4.36 3.77
N SER A 67 3.33 4.49 2.98
CA SER A 67 3.23 4.62 1.52
C SER A 67 2.52 3.42 0.90
N LEU A 68 2.71 2.21 1.45
CA LEU A 68 2.10 0.98 0.95
C LEU A 68 0.57 0.99 1.13
N ALA A 69 0.08 1.61 2.21
CA ALA A 69 -1.35 1.71 2.48
C ALA A 69 -2.07 2.77 1.65
N GLU A 70 -1.34 3.80 1.17
CA GLU A 70 -1.90 4.84 0.28
C GLU A 70 -1.70 4.55 -1.22
N GLU A 71 -0.85 3.57 -1.58
CA GLU A 71 -0.52 3.21 -2.96
C GLU A 71 -1.68 2.59 -3.77
N ASN A 72 -2.72 2.04 -3.11
CA ASN A 72 -3.93 1.56 -3.79
C ASN A 72 -4.95 2.69 -4.02
N THR A 73 -4.65 3.57 -4.99
CA THR A 73 -5.39 4.80 -5.28
C THR A 73 -6.66 4.63 -6.14
N THR A 74 -7.16 3.40 -6.33
CA THR A 74 -8.42 3.18 -7.05
C THR A 74 -9.65 3.72 -6.30
N GLY A 75 -9.52 4.00 -5.00
CA GLY A 75 -10.55 4.60 -4.16
C GLY A 75 -10.48 6.13 -4.15
N LYS A 76 -11.59 6.80 -4.46
CA LYS A 76 -11.79 8.26 -4.28
C LYS A 76 -11.77 8.73 -2.81
N SER A 77 -11.21 7.94 -1.88
CA SER A 77 -11.19 8.26 -0.46
C SER A 77 -10.05 9.25 -0.15
N PHE A 78 -10.37 10.54 -0.15
CA PHE A 78 -9.44 11.59 0.26
C PHE A 78 -9.23 11.52 1.78
N ARG A 79 -8.19 10.82 2.24
CA ARG A 79 -7.75 10.88 3.65
C ARG A 79 -6.95 12.14 3.96
N SER A 80 -6.31 12.74 2.95
CA SER A 80 -5.63 14.03 3.03
C SER A 80 -5.77 14.83 1.73
N VAL A 81 -6.03 16.13 1.79
CA VAL A 81 -6.15 16.97 0.57
C VAL A 81 -4.77 17.43 0.08
N HIS A 82 -3.73 17.36 0.91
CA HIS A 82 -2.41 18.02 0.68
C HIS A 82 -1.20 17.10 0.91
N GLY A 83 -1.34 15.79 0.74
CA GLY A 83 -0.20 14.87 0.75
C GLY A 83 0.50 14.83 -0.60
N ASP A 84 1.84 14.84 -0.61
CA ASP A 84 2.64 14.44 -1.79
C ASP A 84 2.32 12.98 -2.07
N ARG A 85 1.51 12.75 -3.11
CA ARG A 85 1.13 11.40 -3.54
C ARG A 85 2.05 10.96 -4.66
N PRO A 86 2.48 9.69 -4.66
CA PRO A 86 3.06 9.11 -5.86
C PRO A 86 2.05 9.25 -7.01
N ASP A 87 2.48 9.87 -8.10
CA ASP A 87 1.72 9.99 -9.33
C ASP A 87 2.42 9.24 -10.45
N TYR A 88 1.64 8.73 -11.41
CA TYR A 88 2.18 7.95 -12.52
C TYR A 88 3.29 8.69 -13.28
N ASN A 89 3.19 10.02 -13.37
CA ASN A 89 4.18 10.85 -14.06
C ASN A 89 5.51 10.91 -13.27
N GLY A 90 5.46 11.19 -11.98
CA GLY A 90 6.62 11.19 -11.09
C GLY A 90 7.29 9.81 -11.06
N ASP A 91 6.49 8.75 -11.11
CA ASP A 91 7.00 7.38 -11.16
C ASP A 91 7.71 7.07 -12.49
N GLN A 92 7.10 7.46 -13.62
CA GLN A 92 7.74 7.34 -14.94
C GLN A 92 9.05 8.11 -15.00
N ASN A 93 9.07 9.36 -14.51
CA ASN A 93 10.27 10.19 -14.48
C ASN A 93 11.35 9.60 -13.58
N ARG A 94 10.96 9.03 -12.43
CA ARG A 94 11.89 8.39 -11.50
C ARG A 94 12.50 7.13 -12.10
N ILE A 95 11.70 6.29 -12.76
CA ILE A 95 12.19 5.11 -13.48
C ILE A 95 13.17 5.54 -14.58
N ALA A 96 12.80 6.52 -15.41
CA ALA A 96 13.68 7.03 -16.46
C ALA A 96 15.01 7.57 -15.90
N SER A 97 14.95 8.32 -14.80
CA SER A 97 16.12 8.86 -14.12
C SER A 97 17.07 7.77 -13.58
N GLU A 98 16.55 6.67 -13.04
CA GLU A 98 17.40 5.54 -12.60
C GLU A 98 18.07 4.82 -13.78
N VAL A 99 17.44 4.80 -14.96
CA VAL A 99 18.06 4.27 -16.18
C VAL A 99 19.17 5.19 -16.68
N GLU A 100 18.93 6.50 -16.75
CA GLU A 100 19.90 7.50 -17.23
C GLU A 100 21.19 7.56 -16.40
N GLN A 101 21.11 7.19 -15.11
CA GLN A 101 22.27 7.17 -14.23
C GLN A 101 23.26 6.02 -14.57
N ARG A 102 22.86 5.05 -15.38
CA ARG A 102 23.72 3.94 -15.80
C ARG A 102 24.48 4.27 -17.07
N SER A 103 25.80 4.13 -17.02
CA SER A 103 26.67 4.35 -18.18
C SER A 103 26.41 3.31 -19.27
N GLY A 104 26.23 3.76 -20.51
CA GLY A 104 26.04 2.88 -21.66
C GLY A 104 24.62 2.32 -21.82
N VAL A 105 23.67 2.79 -20.99
CA VAL A 105 22.25 2.48 -21.09
C VAL A 105 21.48 3.77 -21.39
N HIS A 106 20.67 3.74 -22.44
CA HIS A 106 19.83 4.87 -22.82
C HIS A 106 18.37 4.54 -22.49
N PRO A 107 17.65 5.44 -21.81
CA PRO A 107 16.24 5.25 -21.52
C PRO A 107 15.40 5.29 -22.81
N GLY A 108 14.49 4.33 -22.94
CA GLY A 108 13.41 4.36 -23.92
C GLY A 108 12.09 4.76 -23.27
N SER A 109 10.99 4.21 -23.78
CA SER A 109 9.65 4.41 -23.20
C SER A 109 9.43 3.61 -21.92
N VAL A 110 8.81 4.23 -20.93
CA VAL A 110 8.31 3.58 -19.71
C VAL A 110 6.79 3.47 -19.77
N ILE A 111 6.28 2.24 -19.75
CA ILE A 111 4.84 1.96 -19.83
C ILE A 111 4.42 1.29 -18.54
N ILE A 112 3.51 1.92 -17.78
CA ILE A 112 2.98 1.38 -16.54
C ILE A 112 1.52 0.98 -16.79
N MET A 113 1.18 -0.28 -16.53
CA MET A 113 -0.22 -0.75 -16.52
C MET A 113 -0.52 -1.53 -15.24
N GLY A 114 -1.35 -0.96 -14.38
CA GLY A 114 -1.67 -1.56 -13.08
C GLY A 114 -0.41 -1.66 -12.21
N HIS A 115 -0.07 -2.90 -11.84
CA HIS A 115 1.12 -3.21 -11.02
C HIS A 115 2.37 -3.55 -11.86
N ARG A 116 2.30 -3.53 -13.20
CA ARG A 116 3.44 -3.87 -14.06
C ARG A 116 4.03 -2.64 -14.73
N ALA A 117 5.35 -2.58 -14.80
CA ALA A 117 6.10 -1.52 -15.47
C ALA A 117 7.03 -2.13 -16.53
N TRP A 118 6.76 -1.84 -17.80
CA TRP A 118 7.66 -2.16 -18.91
C TRP A 118 8.62 -1.01 -19.15
N VAL A 119 9.90 -1.28 -19.01
CA VAL A 119 10.97 -0.29 -19.15
C VAL A 119 11.76 -0.65 -20.39
N ASN A 120 11.60 0.14 -21.44
CA ASN A 120 12.37 -0.05 -22.66
C ASN A 120 13.73 0.61 -22.49
N VAL A 121 14.81 -0.11 -22.81
CA VAL A 121 16.19 0.38 -22.73
C VAL A 121 16.93 0.07 -24.03
N MET A 122 17.92 0.88 -24.34
CA MET A 122 18.84 0.65 -25.46
C MET A 122 20.26 0.67 -24.92
N PHE A 123 21.11 -0.25 -25.38
CA PHE A 123 22.53 -0.29 -25.02
C PHE A 123 23.38 0.30 -26.13
N ASP A 124 24.62 0.69 -25.81
CA ASP A 124 25.61 1.04 -26.82
C ASP A 124 26.02 -0.19 -27.66
N ASP A 125 26.39 0.03 -28.93
CA ASP A 125 26.63 -1.02 -29.94
C ASP A 125 27.77 -2.01 -29.60
N ASN A 126 28.53 -1.78 -28.52
CA ASN A 126 29.70 -2.57 -28.12
C ASN A 126 29.48 -3.42 -26.86
N VAL A 127 28.26 -3.48 -26.31
CA VAL A 127 27.95 -4.25 -25.10
C VAL A 127 27.58 -5.68 -25.48
N SER A 128 28.26 -6.66 -24.88
CA SER A 128 27.96 -8.09 -25.12
C SER A 128 26.60 -8.50 -24.55
N GLU A 129 25.98 -9.56 -25.09
CA GLU A 129 24.67 -10.05 -24.62
C GLU A 129 24.70 -10.42 -23.12
N ASP A 130 25.79 -11.04 -22.65
CA ASP A 130 25.97 -11.39 -21.24
C ASP A 130 26.03 -10.13 -20.35
N GLU A 131 26.74 -9.09 -20.80
CA GLU A 131 26.85 -7.81 -20.09
C GLU A 131 25.52 -7.03 -20.11
N GLN A 132 24.77 -7.11 -21.22
CA GLN A 132 23.42 -6.54 -21.29
C GLN A 132 22.49 -7.20 -20.28
N ASN A 133 22.50 -8.53 -20.18
CA ASN A 133 21.69 -9.28 -19.23
C ASN A 133 22.06 -8.94 -17.77
N GLU A 134 23.34 -8.86 -17.45
CA GLU A 134 23.80 -8.44 -16.11
C GLU A 134 23.31 -7.02 -15.77
N GLN A 135 23.40 -6.09 -16.72
CA GLN A 135 22.92 -4.72 -16.52
C GLN A 135 21.40 -4.64 -16.39
N VAL A 136 20.66 -5.47 -17.13
CA VAL A 136 19.20 -5.59 -17.02
C VAL A 136 18.81 -6.09 -15.64
N GLU A 137 19.38 -7.20 -15.17
CA GLU A 137 19.07 -7.75 -13.84
C GLU A 137 19.40 -6.76 -12.73
N ALA A 138 20.56 -6.11 -12.82
CA ALA A 138 20.96 -5.08 -11.87
C ALA A 138 20.02 -3.86 -11.89
N LEU A 139 19.52 -3.48 -13.07
CA LEU A 139 18.55 -2.40 -13.21
C LEU A 139 17.20 -2.78 -12.61
N GLU A 140 16.71 -3.99 -12.87
CA GLU A 140 15.45 -4.49 -12.31
C GLU A 140 15.50 -4.49 -10.77
N GLN A 141 16.56 -5.04 -10.17
CA GLN A 141 16.71 -5.01 -8.71
C GLN A 141 16.73 -3.58 -8.18
N ARG A 142 17.45 -2.68 -8.84
CA ARG A 142 17.50 -1.27 -8.45
C ARG A 142 16.13 -0.62 -8.50
N LEU A 143 15.34 -0.89 -9.54
CA LEU A 143 14.00 -0.33 -9.68
C LEU A 143 13.05 -0.89 -8.60
N ILE A 144 13.17 -2.17 -8.25
CA ILE A 144 12.44 -2.78 -7.13
C ILE A 144 12.80 -2.09 -5.81
N ASP A 145 14.08 -1.83 -5.54
CA ASP A 145 14.51 -1.16 -4.31
C ASP A 145 13.97 0.27 -4.19
N VAL A 146 13.93 1.00 -5.31
CA VAL A 146 13.55 2.42 -5.33
C VAL A 146 12.03 2.60 -5.35
N LEU A 147 11.32 1.69 -6.04
CA LEU A 147 9.87 1.73 -6.26
C LEU A 147 9.30 0.30 -6.20
N PRO A 148 9.11 -0.26 -4.99
CA PRO A 148 8.81 -1.70 -4.80
C PRO A 148 7.41 -2.13 -5.25
N ARG A 149 6.53 -1.19 -5.58
CA ARG A 149 5.11 -1.46 -5.89
C ARG A 149 4.85 -2.00 -7.29
N TYR A 150 5.86 -2.02 -8.16
CA TYR A 150 5.73 -2.51 -9.53
C TYR A 150 6.53 -3.79 -9.75
N GLU A 151 5.97 -4.69 -10.54
CA GLU A 151 6.71 -5.75 -11.22
C GLU A 151 7.37 -5.14 -12.46
N TYR A 152 8.70 -5.13 -12.47
CA TYR A 152 9.47 -4.59 -13.57
C TYR A 152 9.75 -5.66 -14.63
N GLN A 153 9.65 -5.24 -15.88
CA GLN A 153 10.14 -6.01 -17.01
C GLN A 153 10.93 -5.07 -17.90
N VAL A 154 12.25 -5.25 -17.92
CA VAL A 154 13.13 -4.46 -18.79
C VAL A 154 13.18 -5.12 -20.16
N VAL A 155 12.91 -4.34 -21.21
CA VAL A 155 12.89 -4.79 -22.60
C VAL A 155 14.02 -4.09 -23.34
N ILE A 156 14.90 -4.88 -23.95
CA ILE A 156 16.00 -4.38 -24.77
C ILE A 156 15.46 -4.10 -26.17
N ASN A 157 15.64 -2.86 -26.64
CA ASN A 157 15.30 -2.47 -28.00
C ASN A 157 16.56 -2.16 -28.80
N ASP A 158 16.49 -2.45 -30.10
CA ASP A 158 17.53 -2.07 -31.05
C ASP A 158 17.50 -0.56 -31.29
N ARG A 159 18.69 0.04 -31.36
CA ARG A 159 18.86 1.43 -31.76
C ARG A 159 18.66 1.54 -33.28
N SER A 160 17.51 2.06 -33.72
CA SER A 160 17.22 2.31 -35.14
C SER A 160 17.99 3.48 -35.72
#